data_AF-A0A6M2EZ14-F1
#
_entry.id   AF-A0A6M2EZ14-F1
#
_cell.length_a   1.000
_cell.length_b   1.000
_cell.length_c   1.000
_cell.angle_alpha   90.00
_cell.angle_beta   90.00
_cell.angle_gamma   90.00
#
_symmetry.space_group_name_H-M   'P 1'
#
loop_
_entity.id
_entity.type
_entity.pdbx_description
1 polymer ?
#
loop_
_entity_poly.entity_id
_entity_poly.type
_entity_poly.pdbx_seq_one_letter_code
_entity_poly.pdbx_strand_id
1 'polypeptide(L)'
;MFTGSTSLNGLRKLETLYLDSNDFMESILIESLGALPSLKTLHAGGSNFTRFGKGLCNSSSLEEVVLDGSSLPASFLRNIRPLSTLKVLSLNGVDFNSTLPTQGN
;
A
#
# COMPACT_ATOMS: atom_id res chain seq x y z
N MET A 1 0.77 -17.04 7.80
CA MET A 1 1.78 -16.42 6.92
C MET A 1 1.17 -16.33 5.52
N PHE A 2 0.74 -15.15 5.07
CA PHE A 2 0.21 -14.94 3.72
C PHE A 2 1.40 -14.90 2.75
N THR A 3 1.69 -16.00 2.05
CA THR A 3 2.72 -16.05 0.99
C THR A 3 2.09 -15.55 -0.32
N GLY A 4 1.95 -14.23 -0.43
CA GLY A 4 1.04 -13.54 -1.36
C GLY A 4 1.46 -13.35 -2.82
N SER A 5 2.61 -13.83 -3.29
CA SER A 5 3.07 -13.48 -4.65
C SER A 5 2.32 -14.17 -5.80
N THR A 6 1.56 -15.23 -5.55
CA THR A 6 0.83 -15.96 -6.62
C THR A 6 -0.69 -15.95 -6.48
N SER A 7 -1.26 -15.57 -5.32
CA SER A 7 -2.68 -15.79 -5.04
C SER A 7 -3.62 -14.66 -5.46
N LEU A 8 -3.14 -13.41 -5.59
CA LEU A 8 -4.01 -12.27 -5.91
C LEU A 8 -4.19 -12.03 -7.42
N ASN A 9 -3.29 -12.54 -8.27
CA ASN A 9 -3.36 -12.37 -9.74
C ASN A 9 -4.64 -12.91 -10.37
N GLY A 10 -5.34 -13.83 -9.69
CA GLY A 10 -6.63 -14.36 -10.14
C GLY A 10 -7.80 -13.39 -9.98
N LEU A 11 -7.67 -12.37 -9.13
CA LEU A 11 -8.76 -11.47 -8.74
C LEU A 11 -8.94 -10.32 -9.75
N ARG A 12 -9.11 -10.68 -11.03
CA ARG A 12 -9.18 -9.73 -12.15
C ARG A 12 -10.37 -8.78 -12.14
N LYS A 13 -11.40 -9.09 -11.35
CA LYS A 13 -12.63 -8.28 -11.21
C LYS A 13 -12.73 -7.56 -9.87
N LEU A 14 -11.72 -7.70 -8.99
CA LEU A 14 -11.76 -7.05 -7.69
C LEU A 14 -11.52 -5.55 -7.87
N GLU A 15 -12.53 -4.75 -7.55
CA GLU A 15 -12.46 -3.29 -7.63
C GLU A 15 -12.19 -2.62 -6.29
N THR A 16 -12.58 -3.25 -5.19
CA THR A 16 -12.49 -2.69 -3.84
C THR A 16 -11.89 -3.72 -2.89
N LEU A 17 -10.93 -3.29 -2.07
CA LEU A 17 -10.24 -4.12 -1.10
C LEU A 17 -10.12 -3.39 0.24
N TYR A 18 -10.67 -4.01 1.29
CA TYR A 18 -10.58 -3.56 2.68
C TYR A 18 -9.58 -4.44 3.43
N LEU A 19 -8.63 -3.79 4.08
CA LEU A 19 -7.49 -4.39 4.79
C LEU A 19 -7.17 -3.63 6.08
N ASP A 20 -8.14 -2.89 6.63
CA ASP A 20 -7.96 -2.08 7.83
C ASP A 20 -7.52 -2.91 9.04
N SER A 21 -6.78 -2.27 9.95
CA SER A 21 -6.29 -2.85 11.20
C SER A 21 -5.45 -4.12 11.03
N ASN A 22 -4.57 -4.15 10.03
CA ASN A 22 -3.64 -5.25 9.79
C ASN A 22 -2.18 -4.85 10.02
N ASP A 23 -1.36 -5.83 10.36
CA ASP A 23 0.08 -5.66 10.47
C ASP A 23 0.79 -6.16 9.20
N PHE A 24 1.39 -5.24 8.46
CA PHE A 24 2.12 -5.50 7.21
C PHE A 24 3.65 -5.47 7.38
N MET A 25 4.18 -5.53 8.61
CA MET A 25 5.62 -5.45 8.90
C MET A 25 6.54 -6.38 8.07
N GLU A 26 6.05 -7.55 7.62
CA GLU A 26 6.81 -8.48 6.75
C GLU A 26 6.03 -8.88 5.49
N SER A 27 4.99 -8.13 5.12
CA SER A 27 4.01 -8.62 4.16
C SER A 27 4.40 -8.37 2.71
N ILE A 28 4.58 -9.45 1.95
CA ILE A 28 4.65 -9.45 0.48
C ILE A 28 3.34 -8.99 -0.18
N LEU A 29 2.25 -8.88 0.59
CA LEU A 29 0.95 -8.41 0.11
C LEU A 29 1.07 -7.07 -0.60
N ILE A 30 1.85 -6.13 -0.06
CA ILE A 30 1.98 -4.77 -0.61
C ILE A 30 2.64 -4.77 -2.00
N GLU A 31 3.55 -5.72 -2.26
CA GLU A 31 4.11 -5.91 -3.61
C GLU A 31 3.08 -6.50 -4.58
N SER A 32 2.17 -7.33 -4.06
CA SER A 32 1.18 -8.07 -4.84
C SER A 32 -0.07 -7.25 -5.17
N LEU A 33 -0.37 -6.19 -4.40
CA LEU A 33 -1.49 -5.28 -4.66
C LEU A 33 -1.40 -4.59 -6.03
N GLY A 34 -0.18 -4.37 -6.52
CA GLY A 34 0.06 -3.85 -7.87
C GLY A 34 -0.42 -4.76 -9.01
N ALA A 35 -0.61 -6.03 -8.71
CA ALA A 35 -0.99 -7.03 -9.70
C ALA A 35 -2.51 -7.22 -9.82
N LEU A 36 -3.30 -6.40 -9.11
CA LEU A 36 -4.77 -6.37 -9.21
C LEU A 36 -5.18 -5.37 -10.30
N PRO A 37 -5.49 -5.82 -11.54
CA PRO A 37 -5.63 -4.93 -12.69
C PRO A 37 -6.84 -4.00 -12.60
N SER A 38 -7.86 -4.39 -11.84
CA SER A 38 -9.13 -3.66 -11.74
C SER A 38 -9.32 -2.94 -10.40
N LEU A 39 -8.33 -2.95 -9.51
CA LEU A 39 -8.48 -2.38 -8.18
C LEU A 39 -8.53 -0.86 -8.24
N LYS A 40 -9.68 -0.29 -7.84
CA LYS A 40 -9.95 1.15 -7.80
C LYS A 40 -9.86 1.73 -6.41
N THR A 41 -10.25 0.97 -5.38
CA THR A 41 -10.34 1.46 -4.00
C THR A 41 -9.59 0.53 -3.04
N LEU A 42 -8.65 1.10 -2.28
CA LEU A 42 -7.90 0.42 -1.24
C LEU A 42 -8.07 1.13 0.11
N HIS A 43 -8.62 0.42 1.09
CA HIS A 43 -8.73 0.88 2.48
C HIS A 43 -7.84 0.00 3.35
N ALA A 44 -6.88 0.61 4.04
CA ALA A 44 -5.96 -0.08 4.95
C ALA A 44 -5.57 0.83 6.12
N GLY A 45 -6.55 1.56 6.67
CA GLY A 45 -6.37 2.40 7.84
C GLY A 45 -6.01 1.60 9.09
N GLY A 46 -5.46 2.26 10.10
CA GLY A 46 -5.06 1.64 11.37
C GLY A 46 -4.02 0.52 11.22
N SER A 47 -3.26 0.51 10.12
CA SER A 47 -2.34 -0.57 9.77
C SER A 47 -0.88 -0.15 9.90
N ASN A 48 0.04 -1.10 10.08
CA ASN A 48 1.47 -0.82 10.20
C ASN A 48 2.24 -1.30 8.96
N PHE A 49 2.94 -0.39 8.29
CA PHE A 49 3.73 -0.68 7.10
C PHE A 49 5.20 -0.36 7.36
N THR A 50 6.07 -1.37 7.33
CA THR A 50 7.54 -1.19 7.33
C THR A 50 8.08 -0.89 5.95
N ARG A 51 7.41 -1.42 4.93
CA ARG A 51 7.74 -1.26 3.52
C ARG A 51 6.47 -0.98 2.75
N PHE A 52 6.51 0.05 1.94
CA PHE A 52 5.52 0.24 0.89
C PHE A 52 6.17 -0.16 -0.43
N GLY A 53 5.85 -1.36 -0.90
CA GLY A 53 6.48 -1.95 -2.08
C GLY A 53 6.20 -1.15 -3.36
N LYS A 54 7.03 -1.36 -4.39
CA LYS A 54 6.81 -0.80 -5.74
C LYS A 54 5.54 -1.33 -6.43
N GLY A 55 4.89 -2.35 -5.87
CA GLY A 55 3.70 -2.98 -6.44
C GLY A 55 2.62 -1.94 -6.75
N LEU A 56 2.23 -1.16 -5.74
CA LEU A 56 1.20 -0.13 -5.92
C LEU A 56 1.60 0.95 -6.92
N CYS A 57 2.89 1.27 -7.07
CA CYS A 57 3.38 2.23 -8.07
C CYS A 57 3.01 1.84 -9.51
N ASN A 58 2.75 0.56 -9.78
CA ASN A 58 2.37 0.09 -11.11
C ASN A 58 0.86 0.00 -11.31
N SER A 59 0.05 0.34 -10.29
CA SER A 59 -1.40 0.36 -10.46
C SER A 59 -1.81 1.52 -11.36
N SER A 60 -2.45 1.18 -12.48
CA SER A 60 -3.06 2.13 -13.41
C SER A 60 -4.55 2.36 -13.13
N SER A 61 -5.16 1.62 -12.19
CA SER A 61 -6.59 1.64 -11.93
C SER A 61 -6.98 2.22 -10.58
N LEU A 62 -6.04 2.43 -9.65
CA LEU A 62 -6.34 2.97 -8.32
C LEU A 62 -6.79 4.42 -8.37
N GLU A 63 -8.01 4.66 -7.90
CA GLU A 63 -8.65 5.97 -7.80
C GLU A 63 -8.72 6.48 -6.36
N GLU A 64 -8.77 5.58 -5.38
CA GLU A 64 -8.92 5.93 -3.96
C GLU A 64 -8.01 5.08 -3.08
N VAL A 65 -7.25 5.75 -2.20
CA VAL A 65 -6.41 5.11 -1.18
C VAL A 65 -6.67 5.79 0.18
N VAL A 66 -7.09 5.00 1.16
CA VAL A 66 -7.35 5.44 2.54
C VAL A 66 -6.42 4.68 3.48
N LEU A 67 -5.53 5.41 4.16
CA LEU A 67 -4.53 4.87 5.10
C LEU A 67 -4.59 5.61 6.44
N ASP A 68 -5.76 6.11 6.82
CA ASP A 68 -5.92 6.91 8.04
C ASP A 68 -5.47 6.14 9.29
N GLY A 69 -4.76 6.81 10.20
CA GLY A 69 -4.25 6.22 11.44
C GLY A 69 -3.21 5.12 11.23
N SER A 70 -2.58 5.03 10.05
CA SER A 70 -1.53 4.05 9.76
C SER A 70 -0.12 4.56 10.06
N SER A 71 0.83 3.63 10.22
CA SER A 71 2.26 3.92 10.26
C SER A 71 2.88 3.57 8.91
N LEU A 72 3.45 4.56 8.21
CA LEU A 72 4.03 4.42 6.87
C LEU A 72 5.52 4.79 6.87
N PRO A 73 6.35 4.16 6.02
CA PRO A 73 7.73 4.62 5.86
C PRO A 73 7.72 5.99 5.15
N ALA A 74 8.65 6.88 5.50
CA ALA A 74 8.80 8.20 4.84
C ALA A 74 8.95 8.11 3.30
N SER A 75 9.40 6.97 2.78
CA SER A 75 9.51 6.71 1.34
C SER A 75 8.15 6.53 0.63
N PHE A 76 7.05 6.33 1.37
CA PHE A 76 5.70 6.17 0.82
C PHE A 76 5.32 7.28 -0.17
N LEU A 77 5.60 8.53 0.16
CA LEU A 77 5.23 9.69 -0.68
C LEU A 77 5.95 9.70 -2.04
N ARG A 78 7.07 8.97 -2.19
CA ARG A 78 7.72 8.81 -3.51
C ARG A 78 7.00 7.79 -4.38
N ASN A 79 6.31 6.84 -3.75
CA ASN A 79 5.61 5.74 -4.40
C ASN A 79 4.19 6.11 -4.86
N ILE A 80 3.62 7.22 -4.37
CA ILE A 80 2.30 7.69 -4.84
C ILE A 80 2.39 8.42 -6.19
N ARG A 81 3.55 8.98 -6.55
CA ARG A 81 3.72 9.81 -7.75
C ARG A 81 3.29 9.11 -9.06
N PRO A 82 3.54 7.80 -9.25
CA PRO A 82 3.13 7.09 -10.47
C PRO A 82 1.62 6.77 -10.56
N LEU A 83 0.84 6.95 -9.49
CA LEU A 83 -0.59 6.64 -9.45
C LEU A 83 -1.41 7.71 -10.21
N SER A 84 -1.33 7.70 -11.54
CA SER A 84 -1.90 8.75 -12.40
C SER A 84 -3.42 8.86 -12.37
N THR A 85 -4.12 7.81 -11.93
CA THR A 85 -5.58 7.76 -11.81
C THR A 85 -6.10 8.09 -10.41
N LEU A 86 -5.21 8.32 -9.44
CA LEU A 86 -5.57 8.58 -8.05
C LEU A 86 -6.30 9.93 -7.94
N LYS A 87 -7.51 9.88 -7.39
CA LYS A 87 -8.40 11.04 -7.16
C LYS A 87 -8.47 11.39 -5.67
N VAL A 88 -8.44 10.37 -4.81
CA VAL A 88 -8.58 10.52 -3.37
C VAL A 88 -7.41 9.83 -2.66
N LEU A 89 -6.73 10.58 -1.80
CA LEU A 89 -5.69 10.09 -0.91
C LEU A 89 -5.97 10.61 0.49
N SER A 90 -6.34 9.71 1.41
CA SER A 90 -6.56 10.03 2.83
C SER A 90 -5.42 9.47 3.68
N LEU A 91 -4.75 10.36 4.40
CA LEU A 91 -3.60 10.10 5.27
C LEU A 91 -3.79 10.75 6.65
N ASN A 92 -5.05 10.86 7.11
CA ASN A 92 -5.36 11.51 8.38
C ASN A 92 -4.72 10.74 9.54
N GLY A 93 -3.98 11.42 10.41
CA GLY A 93 -3.36 10.79 11.58
C GLY A 93 -2.30 9.74 11.23
N VAL A 94 -1.70 9.81 10.04
CA VAL A 94 -0.61 8.92 9.64
C VAL A 94 0.68 9.30 10.37
N ASP A 95 1.36 8.30 10.91
CA ASP A 95 2.73 8.43 11.41
C ASP A 95 3.71 8.05 10.30
N PHE A 96 4.56 8.99 9.88
CA PHE A 96 5.62 8.71 8.91
C PHE A 96 6.89 8.31 9.66
N ASN A 97 7.17 7.01 9.75
CA ASN A 97 8.39 6.55 10.37
C ASN A 97 9.60 7.04 9.54
N SER A 98 10.62 7.53 10.24
CA SER A 98 11.93 7.78 9.65
C SER A 98 12.76 6.51 9.73
N THR A 99 12.59 5.56 8.81
CA THR A 99 13.70 4.67 8.45
C THR A 99 14.72 5.48 7.67
N LEU A 100 15.34 6.47 8.32
CA LEU A 100 16.70 6.83 7.96
C LEU A 100 17.51 5.57 8.25
N PRO A 101 18.27 5.03 7.29
CA PRO A 101 19.32 4.10 7.68
C PRO A 101 20.20 4.89 8.64
N THR A 102 20.22 4.52 9.91
CA THR A 102 21.35 4.88 10.75
C THR A 102 22.54 4.20 10.10
N GLN A 103 23.23 4.89 9.19
CA GLN A 103 24.60 4.56 8.85
C GLN A 103 25.38 4.76 10.15
N GLY A 104 25.53 3.67 10.89
CA GLY A 104 26.58 3.53 11.88
C GLY A 104 27.90 3.45 11.12
N ASN A 105 28.78 4.40 11.46
CA ASN A 105 30.23 4.46 11.29
C ASN A 105 30.91 3.30 10.55
#